data_AF-A0A8T0YEP2-F1
#
_entry.id   AF-A0A8T0YEP2-F1
#
_cell.length_a   1.000
_cell.length_b   1.000
_cell.length_c   1.000
_cell.angle_alpha   90.00
_cell.angle_beta   90.00
_cell.angle_gamma   90.00
#
_symmetry.space_group_name_H-M   'P 1'
#
loop_
_entity.id
_entity.type
_entity.pdbx_description
1 polymer ?
#
loop_
_entity_poly.entity_id
_entity_poly.type
_entity_poly.pdbx_seq_one_letter_code
_entity_poly.pdbx_strand_id
1 'polypeptide(L)'
;MVTKSSRRPLAIVRPEQLPTDTIKTLCSYLTGFDAFNLSHASYWWMQYFSDELIWKRVLEATIEADREQPIQTWKKEYLTSRSMVFRGLQDNDDRQIDSYAYFAHVDREQQRVSRFRLNYLGSESFSFDVRFSLLPASDGNTFGGIIYGLQSSSREDRSWPYYHQQFVVVSSTGDLYCSVLDSRSVVARDMIPNRWYHLALTYDNDTQAQDVYLDGVMIHSSTGALHNEWGFLTHEQIGTGCITAGSLNFPHPNYLGWYGFRGVIDDFRIWNGALLQDDVAFLACGRKLANQRLRASVKAAITHENLTRSLTWVNVQLTMCTRPTEGRNMQLVPFRSPAQPNCTIS
;
A
#
# COMPACT_ATOMS: atom_id res chain seq x y z
N MET A 1 48.79 21.03 46.19
CA MET A 1 48.82 19.94 45.18
C MET A 1 47.40 19.72 44.70
N VAL A 2 47.09 20.06 43.45
CA VAL A 2 45.76 19.87 42.85
C VAL A 2 45.87 18.75 41.83
N THR A 3 45.15 17.65 42.06
CA THR A 3 45.08 16.47 41.19
C THR A 3 44.25 16.77 39.94
N LYS A 4 44.88 16.73 38.76
CA LYS A 4 44.19 16.80 37.46
C LYS A 4 43.48 15.46 37.17
N SER A 5 42.15 15.51 37.09
CA SER A 5 41.30 14.44 36.57
C SER A 5 41.54 14.24 35.07
N SER A 6 42.04 13.07 34.66
CA SER A 6 42.16 12.68 33.25
C SER A 6 40.79 12.28 32.68
N ARG A 7 40.17 13.14 31.86
CA ARG A 7 39.03 12.72 31.03
C ARG A 7 39.58 11.91 29.85
N ARG A 8 39.24 10.63 29.76
CA ARG A 8 39.49 9.82 28.55
C ARG A 8 38.65 10.39 27.40
N PRO A 9 39.19 10.55 26.19
CA PRO A 9 38.39 10.97 25.04
C PRO A 9 37.39 9.87 24.71
N LEU A 10 36.10 10.22 24.64
CA LEU A 10 35.07 9.37 24.06
C LEU A 10 35.40 9.22 22.56
N ALA A 11 35.85 8.03 22.16
CA ALA A 11 35.99 7.70 20.75
C ALA A 11 34.59 7.59 20.15
N ILE A 12 34.19 8.60 19.37
CA ILE A 12 32.98 8.52 18.55
C ILE A 12 33.34 7.63 17.36
N VAL A 13 33.08 6.34 17.50
CA VAL A 13 33.21 5.40 16.38
C VAL A 13 32.09 5.71 15.40
N ARG A 14 32.44 6.15 14.20
CA ARG A 14 31.44 6.32 13.14
C ARG A 14 30.98 4.93 12.71
N PRO A 15 29.69 4.72 12.41
CA PRO A 15 29.19 3.41 11.99
C PRO A 15 29.94 2.85 10.78
N GLU A 16 30.40 3.72 9.87
CA GLU A 16 31.25 3.44 8.72
C GLU A 16 32.59 2.75 9.06
N GLN A 17 33.04 2.88 10.31
CA GLN A 17 34.31 2.36 10.81
C GLN A 17 34.14 1.02 11.55
N LEU A 18 32.90 0.53 11.68
CA LEU A 18 32.65 -0.78 12.26
C LEU A 18 33.11 -1.88 11.30
N PRO A 19 33.63 -3.01 11.83
CA PRO A 19 33.89 -4.18 11.01
C PRO A 19 32.62 -4.63 10.27
N THR A 20 32.78 -5.08 9.02
CA THR A 20 31.68 -5.52 8.15
C THR A 20 30.77 -6.54 8.83
N ASP A 21 31.32 -7.44 9.64
CA ASP A 21 30.54 -8.46 10.34
C ASP A 21 29.73 -7.88 11.51
N THR A 22 30.25 -6.87 12.21
CA THR A 22 29.50 -6.14 13.24
C THR A 22 28.31 -5.39 12.64
N ILE A 23 28.49 -4.79 11.45
CA ILE A 23 27.43 -4.11 10.71
C ILE A 23 26.36 -5.12 10.29
N LYS A 24 26.75 -6.27 9.72
CA LYS A 24 25.80 -7.35 9.37
C LYS A 24 25.02 -7.82 10.58
N THR A 25 25.68 -8.04 11.72
CA THR A 25 25.04 -8.46 12.96
C THR A 25 24.04 -7.40 13.44
N LEU A 26 24.42 -6.12 13.49
CA LEU A 26 23.51 -5.01 13.83
C LEU A 26 22.29 -4.98 12.91
N CYS A 27 22.50 -5.01 11.59
CA CYS A 27 21.43 -5.02 10.59
C CYS A 27 20.51 -6.23 10.72
N SER A 28 21.04 -7.38 11.17
CA SER A 28 20.23 -8.57 11.44
C SER A 28 19.25 -8.36 12.59
N TYR A 29 19.46 -7.36 13.46
CA TYR A 29 18.59 -7.00 14.59
C TYR A 29 17.62 -5.86 14.30
N LEU A 30 17.94 -4.97 13.37
CA LEU A 30 17.13 -3.78 13.08
C LEU A 30 15.72 -4.12 12.62
N THR A 31 14.75 -3.33 13.09
CA THR A 31 13.42 -3.38 12.53
C THR A 31 13.32 -2.76 11.13
N GLY A 32 12.26 -2.98 10.36
CA GLY A 32 12.04 -2.24 9.11
C GLY A 32 11.99 -0.72 9.36
N PHE A 33 11.45 -0.32 10.52
CA PHE A 33 11.45 1.05 10.99
C PHE A 33 12.81 1.48 11.53
N ASP A 34 13.54 0.63 12.27
CA ASP A 34 14.88 0.97 12.75
C ASP A 34 15.88 1.10 11.60
N ALA A 35 15.78 0.24 10.58
CA ALA A 35 16.58 0.32 9.37
C ALA A 35 16.24 1.57 8.56
N PHE A 36 14.96 1.95 8.47
CA PHE A 36 14.55 3.23 7.87
C PHE A 36 15.09 4.44 8.66
N ASN A 37 14.94 4.46 9.98
CA ASN A 37 15.46 5.56 10.79
C ASN A 37 16.99 5.64 10.72
N LEU A 38 17.67 4.48 10.73
CA LEU A 38 19.12 4.42 10.60
C LEU A 38 19.59 4.83 9.20
N SER A 39 18.83 4.52 8.14
CA SER A 39 19.12 4.98 6.78
C SER A 39 19.07 6.50 6.68
N HIS A 40 18.22 7.17 7.48
CA HIS A 40 18.14 8.63 7.54
C HIS A 40 19.14 9.27 8.50
N ALA A 41 19.89 8.49 9.29
CA ALA A 41 20.88 9.00 10.22
C ALA A 41 22.19 9.42 9.54
N SER A 42 22.51 8.87 8.34
CA SER A 42 23.68 9.26 7.56
C SER A 42 23.55 8.84 6.09
N TYR A 43 24.22 9.57 5.20
CA TYR A 43 24.31 9.22 3.78
C TYR A 43 24.88 7.81 3.56
N TRP A 44 25.83 7.38 4.38
CA TRP A 44 26.41 6.04 4.28
C TRP A 44 25.38 4.95 4.56
N TRP A 45 24.60 5.07 5.63
CA TRP A 45 23.50 4.14 5.94
C TRP A 45 22.39 4.19 4.89
N MET A 46 22.07 5.38 4.36
CA MET A 46 21.13 5.53 3.25
C MET A 46 21.58 4.68 2.05
N GLN A 47 22.84 4.81 1.62
CA GLN A 47 23.39 4.02 0.52
C GLN A 47 23.42 2.52 0.86
N TYR A 48 23.86 2.18 2.06
CA TYR A 48 23.96 0.79 2.52
C TYR A 48 22.61 0.08 2.52
N PHE A 49 21.54 0.72 3.01
CA PHE A 49 20.19 0.13 3.01
C PHE A 49 19.46 0.26 1.66
N SER A 50 19.97 1.03 0.71
CA SER A 50 19.40 1.12 -0.64
C SER A 50 19.88 -0.01 -1.57
N ASP A 51 20.91 -0.77 -1.18
CA ASP A 51 21.43 -1.89 -1.97
C ASP A 51 20.59 -3.17 -1.76
N GLU A 52 19.92 -3.61 -2.83
CA GLU A 52 19.10 -4.82 -2.82
C GLU A 52 19.90 -6.10 -2.49
N LEU A 53 21.20 -6.14 -2.80
CA LEU A 53 22.05 -7.31 -2.56
C LEU A 53 22.30 -7.55 -1.06
N ILE A 54 22.26 -6.49 -0.25
CA ILE A 54 22.37 -6.59 1.20
C ILE A 54 21.12 -7.25 1.76
N TRP A 55 19.94 -6.81 1.34
CA TRP A 55 18.68 -7.39 1.77
C TRP A 55 18.49 -8.83 1.30
N LYS A 56 18.98 -9.18 0.10
CA LYS A 56 18.99 -10.56 -0.39
C LYS A 56 19.85 -11.47 0.51
N ARG A 57 21.05 -11.03 0.88
CA ARG A 57 21.93 -11.77 1.79
C ARG A 57 21.38 -11.89 3.21
N VAL A 58 20.75 -10.82 3.73
CA VAL A 58 20.06 -10.85 5.02
C VAL A 58 18.88 -11.84 4.98
N LEU A 59 18.12 -11.88 3.89
CA LEU A 59 17.03 -12.82 3.69
C LEU A 59 17.52 -14.27 3.65
N GLU A 60 18.57 -14.56 2.88
CA GLU A 60 19.18 -15.89 2.76
C GLU A 60 19.73 -16.37 4.11
N ALA A 61 20.48 -15.53 4.84
CA ALA A 61 20.99 -15.85 6.17
C ALA A 61 19.86 -16.05 7.21
N THR A 62 18.75 -15.32 7.07
CA THR A 62 17.57 -15.49 7.94
C THR A 62 16.88 -16.83 7.69
N ILE A 63 16.81 -17.28 6.42
CA ILE A 63 16.22 -18.58 6.05
C ILE A 63 17.07 -19.74 6.58
N GLU A 64 18.40 -19.60 6.58
CA GLU A 64 19.31 -20.62 7.13
C GLU A 64 19.22 -20.71 8.67
N ALA A 65 19.10 -19.57 9.37
CA ALA A 65 18.99 -19.51 10.83
C ALA A 65 17.60 -19.94 11.39
N ASP A 66 16.55 -19.94 10.56
CA ASP A 66 15.18 -20.42 10.88
C ASP A 66 15.17 -21.93 11.25
N ARG A 67 16.26 -22.66 10.96
CA ARG A 67 16.44 -24.08 11.36
C ARG A 67 16.83 -24.26 12.83
N GLU A 68 17.33 -23.23 13.51
CA GLU A 68 17.81 -23.34 14.88
C GLU A 68 17.17 -22.34 15.87
N GLN A 69 16.69 -21.17 15.44
CA GLN A 69 15.82 -20.29 16.24
C GLN A 69 14.89 -19.44 15.35
N PRO A 70 13.61 -19.22 15.75
CA PRO A 70 12.67 -18.44 14.95
C PRO A 70 13.02 -16.95 15.03
N ILE A 71 13.82 -16.47 14.08
CA ILE A 71 14.08 -15.04 13.89
C ILE A 71 12.73 -14.35 13.62
N GLN A 72 12.53 -13.20 14.25
CA GLN A 72 11.28 -12.43 14.27
C GLN A 72 10.62 -12.34 12.88
N THR A 73 9.45 -12.96 12.78
CA THR A 73 8.65 -13.21 11.56
C THR A 73 8.47 -11.97 10.67
N TRP A 74 8.47 -10.79 11.29
CA TRP A 74 8.21 -9.53 10.62
C TRP A 74 9.39 -9.07 9.72
N LYS A 75 10.66 -9.46 9.98
CA LYS A 75 11.82 -9.16 9.10
C LYS A 75 11.67 -9.81 7.75
N LYS A 76 11.31 -11.09 7.77
CA LYS A 76 11.03 -11.89 6.58
C LYS A 76 9.84 -11.30 5.81
N GLU A 77 8.77 -10.93 6.51
CA GLU A 77 7.63 -10.24 5.88
C GLU A 77 8.05 -8.90 5.26
N TYR A 78 8.88 -8.10 5.92
CA TYR A 78 9.38 -6.83 5.40
C TYR A 78 10.22 -7.03 4.12
N LEU A 79 11.16 -7.98 4.14
CA LEU A 79 12.07 -8.24 3.01
C LEU A 79 11.37 -8.82 1.79
N THR A 80 10.26 -9.53 2.01
CA THR A 80 9.48 -10.17 0.95
C THR A 80 8.28 -9.34 0.52
N SER A 81 7.89 -8.31 1.29
CA SER A 81 6.82 -7.41 0.88
C SER A 81 7.23 -6.62 -0.35
N ARG A 82 6.33 -6.54 -1.31
CA ARG A 82 6.43 -5.68 -2.50
C ARG A 82 5.18 -4.83 -2.57
N SER A 83 5.35 -3.54 -2.81
CA SER A 83 4.22 -2.63 -3.07
C SER A 83 4.27 -2.20 -4.53
N MET A 84 3.12 -1.78 -5.06
CA MET A 84 2.98 -1.41 -6.47
C MET A 84 3.11 0.09 -6.62
N VAL A 85 4.05 0.55 -7.42
CA VAL A 85 4.24 1.97 -7.75
C VAL A 85 3.44 2.30 -9.00
N PHE A 86 2.58 3.29 -8.86
CA PHE A 86 1.79 3.89 -9.94
C PHE A 86 2.34 5.29 -10.20
N ARG A 87 2.72 5.56 -11.45
CA ARG A 87 3.41 6.81 -11.80
C ARG A 87 2.47 7.89 -12.36
N GLY A 88 1.21 7.54 -12.63
CA GLY A 88 0.30 8.35 -13.44
C GLY A 88 0.83 8.57 -14.87
N LEU A 89 0.03 9.23 -15.70
CA LEU A 89 0.41 9.57 -17.07
C LEU A 89 1.29 10.81 -17.03
N GLN A 90 2.47 10.69 -17.64
CA GLN A 90 3.49 11.73 -17.61
C GLN A 90 3.26 12.87 -18.61
N ASP A 91 2.33 12.74 -19.56
CA ASP A 91 2.09 13.78 -20.56
C ASP A 91 0.83 13.49 -21.39
N ASN A 92 0.38 14.47 -22.18
CA ASN A 92 -0.74 14.37 -23.15
C ASN A 92 -0.48 13.40 -24.34
N ASP A 93 0.56 12.56 -24.29
CA ASP A 93 0.83 11.58 -25.34
C ASP A 93 -0.05 10.33 -25.14
N ASP A 94 -1.18 10.30 -25.85
CA ASP A 94 -2.15 9.19 -25.92
C ASP A 94 -1.53 7.83 -26.27
N ARG A 95 -0.25 7.79 -26.69
CA ARG A 95 0.47 6.54 -26.96
C ARG A 95 0.90 5.81 -25.70
N GLN A 96 1.12 6.50 -24.58
CA GLN A 96 1.48 5.88 -23.30
C GLN A 96 0.24 5.50 -22.49
N ILE A 97 0.33 4.35 -21.83
CA ILE A 97 -0.73 3.85 -20.96
C ILE A 97 -0.26 4.03 -19.51
N ASP A 98 -1.11 4.64 -18.68
CA ASP A 98 -0.96 4.72 -17.23
C ASP A 98 -0.59 3.38 -16.60
N SER A 99 0.03 3.43 -15.42
CA SER A 99 0.09 2.26 -14.54
C SER A 99 -1.32 1.81 -14.13
N TYR A 100 -1.60 0.52 -14.23
CA TYR A 100 -2.84 -0.13 -13.88
C TYR A 100 -2.60 -1.53 -13.32
N ALA A 101 -3.56 -2.00 -12.53
CA ALA A 101 -3.60 -3.37 -12.05
C ALA A 101 -5.04 -3.90 -12.00
N TYR A 102 -5.19 -5.22 -11.96
CA TYR A 102 -6.48 -5.89 -11.79
C TYR A 102 -6.53 -6.66 -10.47
N PHE A 103 -7.75 -6.93 -10.00
CA PHE A 103 -7.95 -7.93 -8.97
C PHE A 103 -7.90 -9.33 -9.56
N ALA A 104 -7.35 -10.27 -8.79
CA ALA A 104 -7.49 -11.70 -9.04
C ALA A 104 -8.29 -12.35 -7.91
N HIS A 105 -9.10 -13.34 -8.27
CA HIS A 105 -9.80 -14.17 -7.29
C HIS A 105 -8.80 -14.86 -6.35
N VAL A 106 -9.18 -14.95 -5.07
CA VAL A 106 -8.48 -15.75 -4.07
C VAL A 106 -9.21 -17.09 -4.00
N ASP A 107 -8.89 -18.01 -4.91
CA ASP A 107 -9.40 -19.39 -4.90
C ASP A 107 -8.30 -20.34 -4.42
N ARG A 108 -8.66 -21.33 -3.59
CA ARG A 108 -7.76 -22.35 -3.04
C ARG A 108 -7.62 -23.59 -3.93
N GLU A 109 -8.54 -23.78 -4.89
CA GLU A 109 -8.62 -25.02 -5.68
C GLU A 109 -8.25 -24.84 -7.16
N GLN A 110 -8.29 -23.61 -7.67
CA GLN A 110 -7.97 -23.33 -9.08
C GLN A 110 -6.49 -23.03 -9.29
N GLN A 111 -5.85 -23.81 -10.17
CA GLN A 111 -4.48 -23.60 -10.65
C GLN A 111 -4.33 -22.39 -11.59
N ARG A 112 -5.43 -21.71 -11.96
CA ARG A 112 -5.42 -20.57 -12.88
C ARG A 112 -5.94 -19.31 -12.20
N VAL A 113 -5.13 -18.26 -12.31
CA VAL A 113 -5.47 -16.90 -11.90
C VAL A 113 -6.56 -16.38 -12.86
N SER A 114 -7.70 -15.96 -12.31
CA SER A 114 -8.80 -15.34 -13.06
C SER A 114 -9.05 -13.92 -12.56
N ARG A 115 -9.40 -13.01 -13.47
CA ARG A 115 -9.74 -11.61 -13.14
C ARG A 115 -11.04 -11.58 -12.33
N PHE A 116 -11.01 -10.89 -11.20
CA PHE A 116 -12.19 -10.66 -10.37
C PHE A 116 -12.94 -9.44 -10.87
N ARG A 117 -14.26 -9.57 -11.08
CA ARG A 117 -15.10 -8.46 -11.52
C ARG A 117 -16.08 -8.04 -10.42
N LEU A 118 -16.00 -6.76 -10.02
CA LEU A 118 -16.82 -6.24 -8.92
C LEU A 118 -18.30 -6.11 -9.32
N ASN A 119 -18.59 -5.84 -10.59
CA ASN A 119 -19.96 -5.64 -11.07
C ASN A 119 -20.88 -6.86 -10.82
N TYR A 120 -20.32 -8.05 -10.62
CA TYR A 120 -21.07 -9.25 -10.26
C TYR A 120 -21.60 -9.28 -8.83
N LEU A 121 -21.14 -8.36 -7.97
CA LEU A 121 -21.64 -8.22 -6.60
C LEU A 121 -22.82 -7.23 -6.49
N GLY A 122 -23.48 -6.89 -7.60
CA GLY A 122 -24.54 -5.86 -7.62
C GLY A 122 -25.78 -6.16 -6.77
N SER A 123 -25.91 -7.39 -6.27
CA SER A 123 -26.97 -7.84 -5.37
C SER A 123 -26.42 -8.47 -4.08
N GLU A 124 -25.16 -8.22 -3.76
CA GLU A 124 -24.48 -8.79 -2.60
C GLU A 124 -23.92 -7.67 -1.72
N SER A 125 -23.87 -7.89 -0.42
CA SER A 125 -23.07 -7.05 0.48
C SER A 125 -21.59 -7.34 0.24
N PHE A 126 -20.76 -6.30 0.20
CA PHE A 126 -19.33 -6.42 -0.03
C PHE A 126 -18.55 -5.34 0.70
N SER A 127 -17.24 -5.54 0.79
CA SER A 127 -16.32 -4.50 1.25
C SER A 127 -15.05 -4.52 0.44
N PHE A 128 -14.34 -3.40 0.42
CA PHE A 128 -12.96 -3.37 -0.01
C PHE A 128 -12.09 -2.59 0.98
N ASP A 129 -10.82 -2.95 1.05
CA ASP A 129 -9.81 -2.17 1.76
C ASP A 129 -8.54 -2.03 0.93
N VAL A 130 -7.86 -0.90 1.08
CA VAL A 130 -6.64 -0.57 0.36
C VAL A 130 -5.70 0.21 1.27
N ARG A 131 -4.40 -0.10 1.17
CA ARG A 131 -3.36 0.81 1.63
C ARG A 131 -2.78 1.57 0.47
N PHE A 132 -2.62 2.86 0.65
CA PHE A 132 -1.95 3.68 -0.34
C PHE A 132 -1.13 4.79 0.29
N SER A 133 -0.10 5.23 -0.43
CA SER A 133 0.63 6.46 -0.14
C SER A 133 0.66 7.32 -1.40
N LEU A 134 0.46 8.61 -1.23
CA LEU A 134 0.48 9.58 -2.32
C LEU A 134 1.91 10.04 -2.58
N LEU A 135 2.30 10.15 -3.85
CA LEU A 135 3.57 10.79 -4.20
C LEU A 135 3.39 12.32 -4.26
N PRO A 136 4.39 13.12 -3.88
CA PRO A 136 4.29 14.58 -3.94
C PRO A 136 4.12 15.04 -5.39
N ALA A 137 3.40 16.15 -5.59
CA ALA A 137 3.39 16.83 -6.88
C ALA A 137 4.82 17.19 -7.30
N SER A 138 5.09 17.13 -8.60
CA SER A 138 6.36 17.58 -9.19
C SER A 138 6.08 18.19 -10.56
N ASP A 139 7.07 18.84 -11.17
CA ASP A 139 6.89 19.42 -12.50
C ASP A 139 6.34 18.38 -13.48
N GLY A 140 5.27 18.76 -14.20
CA GLY A 140 4.55 17.91 -15.14
C GLY A 140 3.72 16.76 -14.53
N ASN A 141 3.69 16.60 -13.21
CA ASN A 141 2.99 15.49 -12.55
C ASN A 141 2.00 16.00 -11.50
N THR A 142 0.73 15.65 -11.69
CA THR A 142 -0.34 16.05 -10.78
C THR A 142 -0.34 15.18 -9.51
N PHE A 143 -0.77 15.78 -8.41
CA PHE A 143 -1.03 15.07 -7.16
C PHE A 143 -2.31 14.20 -7.30
N GLY A 144 -2.40 13.13 -6.53
CA GLY A 144 -3.62 12.30 -6.47
C GLY A 144 -3.78 11.32 -7.64
N GLY A 145 -5.02 11.17 -8.09
CA GLY A 145 -5.45 10.27 -9.17
C GLY A 145 -6.46 9.21 -8.74
N ILE A 146 -6.92 8.43 -9.71
CA ILE A 146 -7.95 7.40 -9.52
C ILE A 146 -7.31 6.13 -8.98
N ILE A 147 -7.55 5.83 -7.70
CA ILE A 147 -7.07 4.60 -7.05
C ILE A 147 -7.90 3.40 -7.54
N TYR A 148 -9.21 3.58 -7.72
CA TYR A 148 -10.09 2.51 -8.19
C TYR A 148 -11.15 3.05 -9.15
N GLY A 149 -10.98 2.76 -10.44
CA GLY A 149 -11.88 3.14 -11.53
C GLY A 149 -12.59 1.92 -12.10
N LEU A 150 -13.85 2.08 -12.49
CA LEU A 150 -14.60 1.07 -13.21
C LEU A 150 -15.18 1.68 -14.47
N GLN A 151 -15.08 0.97 -15.58
CA GLN A 151 -15.53 1.48 -16.87
C GLN A 151 -16.07 0.38 -17.79
N SER A 152 -16.78 0.77 -18.84
CA SER A 152 -17.32 -0.16 -19.85
C SER A 152 -16.27 -0.67 -20.84
N SER A 153 -15.08 -0.07 -20.85
CA SER A 153 -13.94 -0.46 -21.70
C SER A 153 -12.64 -0.21 -20.95
N SER A 154 -11.64 -1.06 -21.14
CA SER A 154 -10.38 -0.94 -20.41
C SER A 154 -9.49 0.17 -20.97
N ARG A 155 -8.53 0.66 -20.16
CA ARG A 155 -7.50 1.61 -20.63
C ARG A 155 -6.71 1.02 -21.80
N GLU A 156 -6.47 -0.28 -21.78
CA GLU A 156 -5.74 -1.01 -22.80
C GLU A 156 -6.42 -0.98 -24.16
N ASP A 157 -7.75 -0.94 -24.20
CA ASP A 157 -8.52 -0.90 -25.45
C ASP A 157 -8.35 0.43 -26.20
N ARG A 158 -7.86 1.47 -25.50
CA ARG A 158 -7.71 2.85 -26.03
C ARG A 158 -9.00 3.44 -26.60
N SER A 159 -10.14 2.86 -26.23
CA SER A 159 -11.46 3.37 -26.56
C SER A 159 -11.94 4.33 -25.48
N TRP A 160 -12.84 5.23 -25.86
CA TRP A 160 -13.56 6.05 -24.90
C TRP A 160 -14.65 5.19 -24.23
N PRO A 161 -14.59 4.95 -22.91
CA PRO A 161 -15.64 4.18 -22.24
C PRO A 161 -16.93 5.01 -22.20
N TYR A 162 -18.06 4.37 -22.54
CA TYR A 162 -19.37 4.99 -22.49
C TYR A 162 -19.85 5.18 -21.05
N TYR A 163 -19.62 4.18 -20.20
CA TYR A 163 -19.90 4.22 -18.77
C TYR A 163 -18.58 4.22 -18.01
N HIS A 164 -18.46 5.09 -17.00
CA HIS A 164 -17.28 5.12 -16.14
C HIS A 164 -17.59 5.70 -14.77
N GLN A 165 -17.06 5.09 -13.72
CA GLN A 165 -17.19 5.54 -12.35
C GLN A 165 -15.83 5.50 -11.66
N GLN A 166 -15.55 6.49 -10.83
CA GLN A 166 -14.33 6.54 -10.02
C GLN A 166 -14.75 6.30 -8.57
N PHE A 167 -14.65 5.04 -8.15
CA PHE A 167 -15.08 4.63 -6.81
C PHE A 167 -14.11 5.08 -5.73
N VAL A 168 -12.83 5.25 -6.07
CA VAL A 168 -11.85 5.88 -5.20
C VAL A 168 -10.99 6.83 -6.02
N VAL A 169 -10.98 8.11 -5.65
CA VAL A 169 -10.15 9.14 -6.28
C VAL A 169 -9.66 10.13 -5.23
N VAL A 170 -8.39 10.53 -5.34
CA VAL A 170 -7.85 11.70 -4.64
C VAL A 170 -7.69 12.81 -5.68
N SER A 171 -8.31 13.96 -5.47
CA SER A 171 -8.14 15.11 -6.38
C SER A 171 -6.71 15.64 -6.34
N SER A 172 -6.37 16.47 -7.33
CA SER A 172 -5.08 17.19 -7.31
C SER A 172 -4.95 18.20 -6.16
N THR A 173 -6.07 18.54 -5.50
CA THR A 173 -6.12 19.39 -4.30
C THR A 173 -6.06 18.60 -2.99
N GLY A 174 -6.07 17.27 -3.04
CA GLY A 174 -6.02 16.40 -1.85
C GLY A 174 -7.37 16.13 -1.19
N ASP A 175 -8.47 16.31 -1.92
CA ASP A 175 -9.79 15.84 -1.50
C ASP A 175 -9.94 14.35 -1.86
N LEU A 176 -10.29 13.52 -0.88
CA LEU A 176 -10.58 12.11 -1.06
C LEU A 176 -12.08 11.92 -1.32
N TYR A 177 -12.38 11.14 -2.36
CA TYR A 177 -13.71 10.66 -2.68
C TYR A 177 -13.70 9.14 -2.66
N CYS A 178 -14.70 8.55 -2.00
CA CYS A 178 -14.88 7.12 -1.95
C CYS A 178 -16.38 6.80 -1.90
N SER A 179 -16.93 6.22 -2.97
CA SER A 179 -18.36 5.88 -3.05
C SER A 179 -18.64 4.89 -4.17
N VAL A 180 -19.60 4.00 -3.93
CA VAL A 180 -20.21 3.10 -4.93
C VAL A 180 -21.65 3.51 -5.29
N LEU A 181 -22.14 4.60 -4.69
CA LEU A 181 -23.46 5.20 -4.94
C LEU A 181 -23.38 6.29 -6.01
N ASP A 182 -24.52 6.75 -6.51
CA ASP A 182 -24.62 7.90 -7.44
C ASP A 182 -24.05 9.20 -6.82
N SER A 183 -24.18 9.36 -5.50
CA SER A 183 -23.64 10.52 -4.80
C SER A 183 -22.13 10.40 -4.64
N ARG A 184 -21.42 11.45 -5.09
CA ARG A 184 -19.98 11.61 -4.89
C ARG A 184 -19.71 12.79 -3.96
N SER A 185 -19.58 12.51 -2.68
CA SER A 185 -19.16 13.48 -1.65
C SER A 185 -17.65 13.40 -1.38
N VAL A 186 -17.08 14.50 -0.90
CA VAL A 186 -15.74 14.51 -0.31
C VAL A 186 -15.83 13.83 1.05
N VAL A 187 -15.12 12.71 1.22
CA VAL A 187 -15.10 11.92 2.47
C VAL A 187 -13.98 12.37 3.41
N ALA A 188 -12.86 12.87 2.87
CA ALA A 188 -11.75 13.44 3.63
C ALA A 188 -11.05 14.54 2.81
N ARG A 189 -10.32 15.43 3.49
CA ARG A 189 -9.60 16.56 2.88
C ARG A 189 -8.15 16.58 3.36
N ASP A 190 -7.37 17.44 2.72
CA ASP A 190 -6.00 17.76 3.13
C ASP A 190 -5.10 16.50 3.16
N MET A 191 -5.32 15.58 2.21
CA MET A 191 -4.48 14.41 2.05
C MET A 191 -3.05 14.85 1.73
N ILE A 192 -2.08 14.41 2.53
CA ILE A 192 -0.65 14.73 2.36
C ILE A 192 0.13 13.61 1.66
N PRO A 193 1.18 13.96 0.88
CA PRO A 193 2.08 12.98 0.28
C PRO A 193 2.95 12.26 1.31
N ASN A 194 3.56 11.14 0.90
CA ASN A 194 4.53 10.34 1.66
C ASN A 194 4.01 9.84 3.01
N ARG A 195 2.68 9.67 3.12
CA ARG A 195 2.00 9.08 4.28
C ARG A 195 1.20 7.88 3.81
N TRP A 196 1.30 6.77 4.55
CA TRP A 196 0.40 5.64 4.35
C TRP A 196 -0.99 5.93 4.91
N TYR A 197 -2.00 5.63 4.11
CA TYR A 197 -3.40 5.62 4.49
C TYR A 197 -3.93 4.20 4.39
N HIS A 198 -4.83 3.84 5.29
CA HIS A 198 -5.70 2.68 5.12
C HIS A 198 -7.12 3.15 4.88
N LEU A 199 -7.64 2.91 3.67
CA LEU A 199 -9.02 3.23 3.31
C LEU A 199 -9.82 1.94 3.21
N ALA A 200 -11.03 1.93 3.75
CA ALA A 200 -12.00 0.86 3.52
C ALA A 200 -13.37 1.44 3.19
N LEU A 201 -14.13 0.70 2.38
CA LEU A 201 -15.54 0.94 2.13
C LEU A 201 -16.31 -0.36 2.36
N THR A 202 -17.44 -0.26 3.03
CA THR A 202 -18.39 -1.36 3.21
C THR A 202 -19.71 -0.98 2.58
N TYR A 203 -20.34 -1.91 1.86
CA TYR A 203 -21.69 -1.76 1.34
C TYR A 203 -22.52 -2.95 1.79
N ASP A 204 -23.60 -2.67 2.53
CA ASP A 204 -24.60 -3.63 2.93
C ASP A 204 -25.80 -3.52 2.00
N ASN A 205 -26.03 -4.55 1.19
CA ASN A 205 -27.07 -4.55 0.16
C ASN A 205 -28.49 -4.68 0.74
N ASP A 206 -28.64 -5.32 1.90
CA ASP A 206 -29.95 -5.53 2.53
C ASP A 206 -30.50 -4.21 3.10
N THR A 207 -29.60 -3.41 3.67
CA THR A 207 -29.92 -2.10 4.26
C THR A 207 -29.60 -0.92 3.35
N GLN A 208 -28.96 -1.18 2.21
CA GLN A 208 -28.45 -0.15 1.28
C GLN A 208 -27.54 0.87 1.98
N ALA A 209 -26.74 0.42 2.95
CA ALA A 209 -25.85 1.27 3.74
C ALA A 209 -24.41 1.20 3.23
N GLN A 210 -23.80 2.36 3.01
CA GLN A 210 -22.39 2.53 2.68
C GLN A 210 -21.67 3.25 3.81
N ASP A 211 -20.60 2.63 4.32
CA ASP A 211 -19.68 3.27 5.27
C ASP A 211 -18.27 3.35 4.70
N VAL A 212 -17.60 4.46 4.95
CA VAL A 212 -16.22 4.73 4.54
C VAL A 212 -15.37 4.97 5.78
N TYR A 213 -14.20 4.33 5.80
CA TYR A 213 -13.29 4.34 6.92
C TYR A 213 -11.90 4.78 6.46
N LEU A 214 -11.27 5.67 7.22
CA LEU A 214 -9.89 6.09 7.01
C LEU A 214 -9.08 5.82 8.27
N ASP A 215 -7.95 5.14 8.11
CA ASP A 215 -7.04 4.70 9.17
C ASP A 215 -7.75 3.95 10.30
N GLY A 216 -8.76 3.18 9.93
CA GLY A 216 -9.53 2.34 10.86
C GLY A 216 -10.67 3.07 11.57
N VAL A 217 -10.96 4.33 11.23
CA VAL A 217 -12.07 5.11 11.82
C VAL A 217 -13.11 5.41 10.75
N MET A 218 -14.40 5.19 11.04
CA MET A 218 -15.49 5.60 10.15
C MET A 218 -15.52 7.12 10.00
N ILE A 219 -15.40 7.61 8.77
CA ILE A 219 -15.36 9.05 8.43
C ILE A 219 -16.60 9.51 7.67
N HIS A 220 -17.34 8.59 7.06
CA HIS A 220 -18.57 8.90 6.33
C HIS A 220 -19.51 7.68 6.37
N SER A 221 -20.81 7.93 6.53
CA SER A 221 -21.88 6.96 6.29
C SER A 221 -22.95 7.56 5.37
N SER A 222 -23.53 6.75 4.49
CA SER A 222 -24.59 7.15 3.58
C SER A 222 -25.49 5.96 3.26
N THR A 223 -26.72 6.21 2.82
CA THR A 223 -27.63 5.18 2.34
C THR A 223 -28.03 5.44 0.89
N GLY A 224 -28.15 4.38 0.10
CA GLY A 224 -28.60 4.45 -1.29
C GLY A 224 -28.32 3.17 -2.04
N ALA A 225 -29.00 2.98 -3.17
CA ALA A 225 -28.67 1.89 -4.08
C ALA A 225 -27.30 2.12 -4.75
N LEU A 226 -26.66 1.03 -5.15
CA LEU A 226 -25.49 1.08 -6.03
C LEU A 226 -25.79 1.91 -7.28
N HIS A 227 -24.73 2.49 -7.85
CA HIS A 227 -24.83 3.34 -9.03
C HIS A 227 -25.67 2.67 -10.14
N ASN A 228 -26.58 3.42 -10.76
CA ASN A 228 -27.56 2.87 -11.73
C ASN A 228 -26.90 2.13 -12.93
N GLU A 229 -25.70 2.54 -13.32
CA GLU A 229 -24.87 1.96 -14.37
C GLU A 229 -24.05 0.73 -13.95
N TRP A 230 -24.17 0.25 -12.70
CA TRP A 230 -23.32 -0.82 -12.13
C TRP A 230 -23.11 -2.03 -13.04
N GLY A 231 -24.17 -2.51 -13.69
CA GLY A 231 -24.12 -3.66 -14.60
C GLY A 231 -23.23 -3.45 -15.84
N PHE A 232 -23.03 -2.21 -16.27
CA PHE A 232 -22.22 -1.86 -17.44
C PHE A 232 -20.74 -1.62 -17.13
N LEU A 233 -20.37 -1.53 -15.85
CA LEU A 233 -19.02 -1.29 -15.36
C LEU A 233 -18.19 -2.59 -15.38
N THR A 234 -17.93 -3.11 -16.57
CA THR A 234 -17.37 -4.45 -16.79
C THR A 234 -15.85 -4.56 -16.69
N HIS A 235 -15.15 -3.42 -16.61
CA HIS A 235 -13.70 -3.32 -16.53
C HIS A 235 -13.29 -2.48 -15.32
N GLU A 236 -13.12 -3.13 -14.18
CA GLU A 236 -12.48 -2.52 -13.01
C GLU A 236 -10.96 -2.45 -13.16
N GLN A 237 -10.36 -1.30 -12.84
CA GLN A 237 -8.92 -1.09 -12.88
C GLN A 237 -8.45 -0.33 -11.65
N ILE A 238 -7.35 -0.79 -11.09
CA ILE A 238 -6.67 -0.16 -9.97
C ILE A 238 -5.65 0.81 -10.53
N GLY A 239 -5.61 2.03 -10.01
CA GLY A 239 -4.62 3.05 -10.34
C GLY A 239 -4.86 3.81 -11.66
N THR A 240 -6.00 3.61 -12.32
CA THR A 240 -6.42 4.40 -13.48
C THR A 240 -7.95 4.39 -13.61
N GLY A 241 -8.49 5.35 -14.35
CA GLY A 241 -9.89 5.40 -14.75
C GLY A 241 -10.16 6.57 -15.68
N CYS A 242 -11.33 6.60 -16.30
CA CYS A 242 -11.74 7.69 -17.18
C CYS A 242 -12.45 8.80 -16.40
N ILE A 243 -12.25 10.06 -16.79
CA ILE A 243 -12.94 11.25 -16.31
C ILE A 243 -13.65 11.91 -17.49
N THR A 244 -14.93 12.22 -17.32
CA THR A 244 -15.64 13.16 -18.19
C THR A 244 -15.62 14.55 -17.56
N ALA A 245 -15.52 15.57 -18.43
CA ALA A 245 -15.44 16.97 -18.04
C ALA A 245 -16.43 17.34 -16.93
N GLY A 246 -15.91 17.97 -15.88
CA GLY A 246 -16.66 18.50 -14.76
C GLY A 246 -15.88 19.59 -14.04
N SER A 247 -16.47 20.23 -13.03
CA SER A 247 -15.83 21.33 -12.30
C SER A 247 -14.78 20.87 -11.26
N LEU A 248 -14.62 19.56 -11.07
CA LEU A 248 -13.73 18.99 -10.06
C LEU A 248 -12.27 18.94 -10.52
N ASN A 249 -11.35 18.91 -9.56
CA ASN A 249 -9.91 18.88 -9.78
C ASN A 249 -9.39 17.46 -10.09
N PHE A 250 -9.90 16.86 -11.18
CA PHE A 250 -9.56 15.50 -11.63
C PHE A 250 -8.90 15.46 -13.01
N PRO A 251 -7.62 15.85 -13.16
CA PRO A 251 -6.76 16.54 -12.20
C PRO A 251 -6.98 18.05 -12.17
N HIS A 252 -7.71 18.63 -13.11
CA HIS A 252 -8.08 20.04 -13.12
C HIS A 252 -9.50 20.19 -13.67
N PRO A 253 -10.16 21.34 -13.44
CA PRO A 253 -11.50 21.56 -13.95
C PRO A 253 -11.56 21.38 -15.47
N ASN A 254 -12.68 20.84 -15.94
CA ASN A 254 -12.98 20.52 -17.34
C ASN A 254 -12.04 19.51 -18.01
N TYR A 255 -11.22 18.79 -17.25
CA TYR A 255 -10.42 17.70 -17.79
C TYR A 255 -11.30 16.57 -18.33
N LEU A 256 -10.92 16.03 -19.47
CA LEU A 256 -11.59 14.91 -20.14
C LEU A 256 -10.51 13.94 -20.60
N GLY A 257 -10.53 12.72 -20.08
CA GLY A 257 -9.51 11.73 -20.39
C GLY A 257 -9.29 10.73 -19.27
N TRP A 258 -8.22 9.96 -19.41
CA TRP A 258 -7.81 8.98 -18.41
C TRP A 258 -6.94 9.63 -17.35
N TYR A 259 -7.26 9.38 -16.08
CA TYR A 259 -6.54 9.97 -14.94
C TYR A 259 -5.89 8.90 -14.08
N GLY A 260 -4.60 8.65 -14.33
CA GLY A 260 -3.79 7.71 -13.58
C GLY A 260 -3.49 8.15 -12.13
N PHE A 261 -3.46 7.17 -11.23
CA PHE A 261 -2.99 7.34 -9.86
C PHE A 261 -1.48 7.55 -9.81
N ARG A 262 -1.05 8.48 -8.96
CA ARG A 262 0.37 8.71 -8.68
C ARG A 262 0.70 8.48 -7.22
N GLY A 263 1.17 7.28 -6.93
CA GLY A 263 1.34 6.80 -5.57
C GLY A 263 1.86 5.38 -5.49
N VAL A 264 1.80 4.84 -4.28
CA VAL A 264 2.11 3.45 -3.99
C VAL A 264 0.85 2.79 -3.44
N ILE A 265 0.50 1.60 -3.93
CA ILE A 265 -0.64 0.81 -3.42
C ILE A 265 -0.13 -0.51 -2.85
N ASP A 266 -0.77 -0.95 -1.77
CA ASP A 266 -0.51 -2.22 -1.13
C ASP A 266 -1.79 -2.82 -0.49
N ASP A 267 -1.86 -4.15 -0.37
CA ASP A 267 -3.00 -4.97 0.11
C ASP A 267 -4.38 -4.44 -0.32
N PHE A 268 -4.55 -4.13 -1.60
CA PHE A 268 -5.89 -3.89 -2.11
C PHE A 268 -6.64 -5.24 -2.17
N ARG A 269 -7.76 -5.32 -1.44
CA ARG A 269 -8.54 -6.54 -1.22
C ARG A 269 -10.04 -6.29 -1.33
N ILE A 270 -10.77 -7.30 -1.78
CA ILE A 270 -12.23 -7.36 -1.79
C ILE A 270 -12.70 -8.46 -0.85
N TRP A 271 -13.71 -8.16 -0.03
CA TRP A 271 -14.26 -9.03 1.00
C TRP A 271 -15.73 -9.32 0.75
N ASN A 272 -16.16 -10.51 1.16
CA ASN A 272 -17.54 -10.93 1.21
C ASN A 272 -18.27 -10.28 2.40
N GLY A 273 -19.41 -9.64 2.13
CA GLY A 273 -20.21 -8.93 3.14
C GLY A 273 -19.63 -7.57 3.55
N ALA A 274 -20.43 -6.82 4.30
CA ALA A 274 -19.98 -5.61 4.99
C ALA A 274 -19.02 -5.99 6.13
N LEU A 275 -17.83 -5.40 6.17
CA LEU A 275 -16.89 -5.54 7.29
C LEU A 275 -17.40 -4.75 8.49
N LEU A 276 -17.11 -5.23 9.69
CA LEU A 276 -17.43 -4.52 10.92
C LEU A 276 -16.35 -3.46 11.21
N GLN A 277 -16.70 -2.41 11.95
CA GLN A 277 -15.76 -1.37 12.40
C GLN A 277 -14.50 -1.98 13.08
N ASP A 278 -14.67 -3.01 13.93
CA ASP A 278 -13.53 -3.67 14.59
C ASP A 278 -12.64 -4.43 13.60
N ASP A 279 -13.23 -5.09 12.60
CA ASP A 279 -12.51 -5.76 11.52
C ASP A 279 -11.69 -4.75 10.70
N VAL A 280 -12.29 -3.60 10.37
CA VAL A 280 -11.64 -2.52 9.63
C VAL A 280 -10.49 -1.91 10.44
N ALA A 281 -10.68 -1.67 11.74
CA ALA A 281 -9.63 -1.17 12.62
C ALA A 281 -8.48 -2.20 12.77
N PHE A 282 -8.81 -3.48 12.84
CA PHE A 282 -7.85 -4.58 12.88
C PHE A 282 -7.02 -4.63 11.59
N LEU A 283 -7.68 -4.52 10.43
CA LEU A 283 -7.03 -4.41 9.14
C LEU A 283 -6.13 -3.18 9.11
N ALA A 284 -6.59 -1.99 9.51
CA ALA A 284 -5.82 -0.73 9.48
C ALA A 284 -4.48 -0.84 10.21
N CYS A 285 -4.44 -1.54 11.35
CA CYS A 285 -3.24 -1.79 12.15
C CYS A 285 -2.23 -2.78 11.53
N GLY A 286 -2.44 -3.21 10.28
CA GLY A 286 -1.54 -4.12 9.57
C GLY A 286 -1.76 -5.59 9.93
N ARG A 287 -2.87 -5.92 10.58
CA ARG A 287 -3.22 -7.30 10.91
C ARG A 287 -4.00 -7.94 9.76
N LYS A 288 -4.01 -9.27 9.72
CA LYS A 288 -4.66 -10.06 8.66
C LYS A 288 -5.90 -10.73 9.26
N LEU A 289 -7.07 -10.46 8.68
CA LEU A 289 -8.29 -11.20 9.01
C LEU A 289 -8.21 -12.63 8.43
N ALA A 290 -9.06 -13.51 8.94
CA ALA A 290 -9.19 -14.85 8.38
C ALA A 290 -9.60 -14.79 6.91
N ASN A 291 -8.88 -15.50 6.05
CA ASN A 291 -9.07 -15.48 4.59
C ASN A 291 -10.44 -16.03 4.13
N GLN A 292 -11.32 -16.51 5.02
CA GLN A 292 -12.62 -17.08 4.64
C GLN A 292 -13.54 -16.07 3.95
N ARG A 293 -13.42 -14.78 4.30
CA ARG A 293 -14.20 -13.71 3.68
C ARG A 293 -13.48 -13.05 2.51
N LEU A 294 -12.21 -13.34 2.27
CA LEU A 294 -11.42 -12.69 1.22
C LEU A 294 -11.81 -13.26 -0.15
N ARG A 295 -12.36 -12.42 -1.04
CA ARG A 295 -12.82 -12.81 -2.39
C ARG A 295 -11.74 -12.60 -3.44
N ALA A 296 -11.05 -11.46 -3.36
CA ALA A 296 -10.05 -11.07 -4.35
C ALA A 296 -8.96 -10.18 -3.75
N SER A 297 -7.80 -10.19 -4.39
CA SER A 297 -6.71 -9.27 -4.05
C SER A 297 -5.85 -8.96 -5.26
N VAL A 298 -5.33 -7.74 -5.31
CA VAL A 298 -4.31 -7.34 -6.30
C VAL A 298 -3.01 -8.12 -6.14
N LYS A 299 -2.78 -8.73 -4.96
CA LYS A 299 -1.61 -9.56 -4.67
C LYS A 299 -1.86 -11.06 -4.82
N ALA A 300 -3.10 -11.48 -5.09
CA ALA A 300 -3.46 -12.90 -5.14
C ALA A 300 -2.65 -13.68 -6.19
N ALA A 301 -2.36 -13.10 -7.37
CA ALA A 301 -1.54 -13.80 -8.35
C ALA A 301 -0.02 -13.67 -8.12
N ILE A 302 0.42 -12.66 -7.36
CA ILE A 302 1.86 -12.48 -7.04
C ILE A 302 2.34 -13.58 -6.09
N THR A 303 1.45 -14.12 -5.25
CA THR A 303 1.78 -15.28 -4.41
C THR A 303 1.92 -16.60 -5.18
N HIS A 304 1.40 -16.68 -6.42
CA HIS A 304 1.46 -17.89 -7.25
C HIS A 304 2.57 -17.84 -8.32
N GLU A 305 3.06 -16.66 -8.69
CA GLU A 305 4.07 -16.51 -9.74
C GLU A 305 5.38 -15.97 -9.16
N ASN A 306 6.49 -16.64 -9.49
CA ASN A 306 7.82 -16.11 -9.21
C ASN A 306 7.92 -14.68 -9.74
N LEU A 307 8.39 -13.75 -8.89
CA LEU A 307 8.60 -12.30 -9.11
C LEU A 307 9.41 -11.92 -10.36
N THR A 308 9.81 -12.89 -11.18
CA THR A 308 10.66 -12.76 -12.37
C THR A 308 9.90 -12.84 -13.70
N ARG A 309 8.58 -13.11 -13.70
CA ARG A 309 7.76 -13.04 -14.93
C ARG A 309 6.99 -11.72 -15.01
N SER A 310 7.03 -11.10 -16.19
CA SER A 310 6.18 -9.96 -16.54
C SER A 310 4.72 -10.38 -16.40
N LEU A 311 4.02 -9.81 -15.42
CA LEU A 311 2.62 -10.12 -15.13
C LEU A 311 1.75 -9.50 -16.23
N THR A 312 1.00 -10.32 -16.98
CA THR A 312 0.13 -9.85 -18.09
C THR A 312 -1.10 -9.04 -17.66
N TRP A 313 -1.28 -8.83 -16.36
CA TRP A 313 -2.47 -8.25 -15.73
C TRP A 313 -2.12 -7.05 -14.82
N VAL A 314 -0.87 -6.63 -14.80
CA VAL A 314 -0.46 -5.36 -14.18
C VAL A 314 0.68 -4.76 -15.02
N ASN A 315 0.71 -3.43 -15.20
CA ASN A 315 1.85 -2.72 -15.78
C ASN A 315 2.47 -1.76 -14.74
N VAL A 316 2.61 -2.26 -13.52
CA VAL A 316 3.13 -1.52 -12.37
C VAL A 316 4.55 -1.96 -12.04
N GLN A 317 5.36 -1.04 -11.57
CA GLN A 317 6.67 -1.37 -11.01
C GLN A 317 6.48 -1.86 -9.56
N LEU A 318 6.99 -3.05 -9.25
CA LEU A 318 7.08 -3.51 -7.87
C LEU A 318 8.29 -2.87 -7.20
N THR A 319 8.10 -2.34 -6.00
CA THR A 319 9.20 -1.76 -5.20
C THR A 319 9.27 -2.41 -3.83
N MET A 320 10.48 -2.50 -3.29
CA MET A 320 10.72 -2.74 -1.87
C MET A 320 10.19 -1.54 -1.11
N CYS A 321 9.00 -1.66 -0.52
CA CYS A 321 8.48 -0.61 0.32
C CYS A 321 8.43 -1.08 1.75
N THR A 322 8.99 -0.25 2.63
CA THR A 322 8.72 -0.30 4.05
C THR A 322 7.21 -0.15 4.20
N ARG A 323 6.52 -1.25 4.46
CA ARG A 323 5.49 -1.16 5.49
C ARG A 323 6.28 -1.19 6.78
N PRO A 324 6.51 -0.07 7.48
CA PRO A 324 6.51 -0.24 8.92
C PRO A 324 5.11 -0.73 9.24
N THR A 325 5.02 -1.68 10.14
CA THR A 325 3.83 -1.89 10.93
C THR A 325 3.49 -0.60 11.68
N GLU A 326 3.09 0.47 11.00
CA GLU A 326 2.86 1.83 11.55
C GLU A 326 1.72 1.84 12.58
N GLY A 327 0.94 0.75 12.66
CA GLY A 327 -0.06 0.53 13.71
C GLY A 327 0.35 -0.44 14.82
N ARG A 328 1.57 -1.00 14.82
CA ARG A 328 2.06 -1.77 15.98
C ARG A 328 2.79 -0.81 16.90
N ASN A 329 2.21 -0.56 18.07
CA ASN A 329 2.98 -0.06 19.21
C ASN A 329 4.22 -0.96 19.35
N MET A 330 5.41 -0.43 19.08
CA MET A 330 6.64 -1.16 19.35
C MET A 330 6.72 -1.36 20.86
N GLN A 331 6.47 -2.58 21.33
CA GLN A 331 6.86 -2.94 22.69
C GLN A 331 8.38 -3.10 22.68
N LEU A 332 9.07 -2.10 23.23
CA LEU A 332 10.47 -2.24 23.64
C LEU A 332 10.54 -3.40 24.63
N VAL A 333 11.13 -4.52 24.22
CA VAL A 333 11.41 -5.63 25.13
C VAL A 333 12.78 -5.34 25.75
N PRO A 334 12.86 -5.07 27.07
CA PRO A 334 14.14 -4.86 27.71
C PRO A 334 14.95 -6.16 27.67
N PHE A 335 16.07 -6.15 26.94
CA PHE A 335 17.02 -7.26 26.92
C PHE A 335 17.98 -7.15 28.10
N ARG A 336 18.10 -8.21 28.91
CA ARG A 336 19.14 -8.34 29.92
C ARG A 336 20.17 -9.36 29.44
N SER A 337 21.38 -8.89 29.16
CA SER A 337 22.50 -9.77 28.81
C SER A 337 23.00 -10.52 30.05
N PRO A 338 23.14 -11.85 30.02
CA PRO A 338 23.73 -12.62 31.12
C PRO A 338 25.23 -12.36 31.30
N ALA A 339 25.91 -11.75 30.31
CA ALA A 339 27.33 -11.39 30.38
C ALA A 339 27.59 -9.96 30.89
N GLN A 340 26.58 -9.07 30.85
CA GLN A 340 26.70 -7.68 31.30
C GLN A 340 25.36 -7.19 31.90
N PRO A 341 25.13 -7.42 33.21
CA PRO A 341 23.83 -7.20 33.85
C PRO A 341 23.37 -5.74 33.92
N ASN A 342 24.23 -4.77 33.57
CA ASN A 342 23.93 -3.33 33.69
C ASN A 342 23.79 -2.60 32.35
N CYS A 343 23.87 -3.29 31.21
CA CYS A 343 23.67 -2.63 29.92
C CYS A 343 22.17 -2.63 29.58
N THR A 344 21.53 -1.48 29.76
CA THR A 344 20.16 -1.26 29.29
C THR A 344 20.27 -0.46 28.00
N ILE A 345 19.90 -1.07 26.87
CA ILE A 345 19.77 -0.34 25.60
C ILE A 345 18.30 0.01 25.49
N SER A 346 18.00 1.29 25.71
CA SER A 346 16.69 1.91 25.55
C SER A 346 16.43 2.32 24.11
#